data_AF-A0ABC9VKL9-F1
#
_entry.id   AF-A0ABC9VKL9-F1
#
_cell.length_a   1.000
_cell.length_b   1.000
_cell.length_c   1.000
_cell.angle_alpha   90.00
_cell.angle_beta   90.00
_cell.angle_gamma   90.00
#
_symmetry.space_group_name_H-M   'P 1'
#
loop_
_entity.id
_entity.type
_entity.pdbx_description
1 polymer ?
#
loop_
_entity_poly.entity_id
_entity_poly.type
_entity_poly.pdbx_seq_one_letter_code
_entity_poly.pdbx_strand_id
1 'polypeptide(L)'
;MSKSKNEELKAMFNMMNKLHHGFLARMKVGNMAKVVKYNKNTHTADIQPLAKSSDGQTPAQLLDVPVSENCYIIDEILDRLKPELSKVDSHIGSSIVAKFPKKHLMRPGVPVAYVTLDRDTDNWERGRKANIYMPNTSRLHDINDSVIIGVFGGDAKDG
;
A
#
# COMPACT_ATOMS: atom_id res chain seq x y z
N MET A 1 42.34 -7.97 -35.47
CA MET A 1 41.25 -8.90 -35.09
C MET A 1 40.81 -8.82 -33.62
N SER A 2 41.58 -8.25 -32.67
CA SER A 2 41.19 -8.19 -31.24
C SER A 2 40.23 -7.06 -30.86
N LYS A 3 40.34 -5.87 -31.49
CA LYS A 3 39.46 -4.71 -31.19
C LYS A 3 37.99 -4.94 -31.58
N SER A 4 37.72 -5.52 -32.76
CA SER A 4 36.36 -5.85 -33.24
C SER A 4 35.63 -6.82 -32.30
N LYS A 5 36.32 -7.89 -31.87
CA LYS A 5 35.75 -8.87 -30.92
C LYS A 5 35.44 -8.25 -29.56
N ASN A 6 36.28 -7.31 -29.09
CA ASN A 6 36.04 -6.59 -27.83
C ASN A 6 34.86 -5.61 -27.94
N GLU A 7 34.66 -4.98 -29.10
CA GLU A 7 33.51 -4.11 -29.35
C GLU A 7 32.20 -4.91 -29.46
N GLU A 8 32.20 -6.06 -30.13
CA GLU A 8 31.06 -6.99 -30.19
C GLU A 8 30.68 -7.52 -28.79
N LEU A 9 31.66 -7.92 -27.98
CA LEU A 9 31.45 -8.33 -26.58
C LEU A 9 30.83 -7.20 -25.74
N LYS A 10 31.31 -5.97 -25.91
CA LYS A 10 30.77 -4.79 -25.21
C LYS A 10 29.35 -4.47 -25.66
N ALA A 11 29.04 -4.60 -26.95
CA ALA A 11 27.69 -4.42 -27.48
C ALA A 11 26.72 -5.48 -26.94
N MET A 12 27.14 -6.75 -26.91
CA MET A 12 26.34 -7.85 -26.34
C MET A 12 26.11 -7.65 -24.83
N PHE A 13 27.13 -7.25 -24.08
CA PHE A 13 26.99 -6.94 -22.65
C PHE A 13 26.03 -5.77 -22.41
N ASN A 14 26.13 -4.70 -23.22
CA ASN A 14 25.20 -3.58 -23.15
C ASN A 14 23.76 -3.98 -23.50
N MET A 15 23.57 -4.87 -24.48
CA MET A 15 22.25 -5.42 -24.81
C MET A 15 21.69 -6.23 -23.63
N MET A 16 22.50 -7.11 -23.04
CA MET A 16 22.09 -7.90 -21.86
C MET A 16 21.72 -7.01 -20.67
N ASN A 17 22.50 -5.96 -20.40
CA ASN A 17 22.17 -5.00 -19.35
C ASN A 17 20.87 -4.26 -19.64
N LYS A 18 20.64 -3.83 -20.89
CA LYS A 18 19.36 -3.18 -21.27
C LYS A 18 18.17 -4.12 -21.10
N LEU A 19 18.31 -5.39 -21.50
CA LEU A 19 17.27 -6.40 -21.29
C LEU A 19 17.01 -6.61 -19.79
N HIS A 20 18.05 -6.77 -18.99
CA HIS A 20 17.95 -6.92 -17.54
C HIS A 20 17.24 -5.73 -16.88
N HIS A 21 17.65 -4.50 -17.19
CA HIS A 21 16.99 -3.29 -16.70
C HIS A 21 15.53 -3.19 -17.19
N GLY A 22 15.25 -3.61 -18.42
CA GLY A 22 13.89 -3.66 -18.96
C GLY A 22 12.98 -4.61 -18.18
N PHE A 23 13.48 -5.77 -17.79
CA PHE A 23 12.75 -6.69 -16.91
C PHE A 23 12.50 -6.08 -15.53
N LEU A 24 13.53 -5.53 -14.88
CA LEU A 24 13.39 -4.91 -13.56
C LEU A 24 12.41 -3.73 -13.55
N ALA A 25 12.43 -2.87 -14.57
CA ALA A 25 11.53 -1.72 -14.66
C ALA A 25 10.04 -2.11 -14.81
N ARG A 26 9.77 -3.31 -15.31
CA ARG A 26 8.40 -3.84 -15.46
C ARG A 26 7.88 -4.49 -14.18
N MET A 27 8.76 -4.99 -13.32
CA MET A 27 8.36 -5.59 -12.04
C MET A 27 7.86 -4.52 -11.08
N LYS A 28 6.59 -4.58 -10.68
CA LYS A 28 6.05 -3.73 -9.61
C LYS A 28 6.25 -4.43 -8.28
N VAL A 29 6.86 -3.73 -7.33
CA VAL A 29 7.23 -4.29 -6.01
C VAL A 29 6.48 -3.57 -4.90
N GLY A 30 6.58 -2.25 -4.84
CA GLY A 30 5.91 -1.44 -3.84
C GLY A 30 6.33 0.00 -3.98
N ASN A 31 5.44 0.92 -3.62
CA ASN A 31 5.69 2.36 -3.70
C ASN A 31 4.88 3.10 -2.64
N MET A 32 5.13 4.40 -2.54
CA MET A 32 4.32 5.32 -1.75
C MET A 32 3.09 5.75 -2.55
N ALA A 33 1.95 5.83 -1.87
CA ALA A 33 0.70 6.34 -2.41
C ALA A 33 0.01 7.29 -1.41
N LYS A 34 -0.96 8.06 -1.90
CA LYS A 34 -1.89 8.83 -1.07
C LYS A 34 -3.25 8.15 -1.08
N VAL A 35 -3.87 8.01 0.10
CA VAL A 35 -5.26 7.54 0.20
C VAL A 35 -6.19 8.58 -0.39
N VAL A 36 -7.00 8.18 -1.38
CA VAL A 36 -8.05 9.00 -1.97
C VAL A 36 -9.37 8.73 -1.25
N LYS A 37 -9.68 7.47 -1.00
CA LYS A 37 -10.90 7.03 -0.31
C LYS A 37 -10.59 5.80 0.54
N TYR A 38 -11.28 5.66 1.67
CA TYR A 38 -11.18 4.47 2.53
C TYR A 38 -12.57 3.95 2.89
N ASN A 39 -12.79 2.65 2.71
CA ASN A 39 -14.00 1.93 3.09
C ASN A 39 -13.75 1.09 4.34
N LYS A 40 -14.33 1.51 5.47
CA LYS A 40 -14.21 0.82 6.76
C LYS A 40 -14.91 -0.52 6.81
N ASN A 41 -15.93 -0.76 5.99
CA ASN A 41 -16.70 -2.01 6.04
C ASN A 41 -15.95 -3.18 5.39
N THR A 42 -15.19 -2.88 4.34
CA THR A 42 -14.43 -3.87 3.56
C THR A 42 -12.92 -3.82 3.81
N HIS A 43 -12.47 -2.83 4.59
CA HIS A 43 -11.05 -2.48 4.76
C HIS A 43 -10.30 -2.39 3.43
N THR A 44 -10.92 -1.71 2.46
CA THR A 44 -10.30 -1.39 1.17
C THR A 44 -10.13 0.11 1.01
N ALA A 45 -9.13 0.52 0.23
CA ALA A 45 -8.86 1.91 -0.05
C ALA A 45 -8.57 2.12 -1.53
N ASP A 46 -8.99 3.28 -2.03
CA ASP A 46 -8.52 3.78 -3.30
C ASP A 46 -7.28 4.63 -3.07
N ILE A 47 -6.20 4.37 -3.81
CA ILE A 47 -4.91 5.02 -3.61
C ILE A 47 -4.32 5.58 -4.91
N GLN A 48 -3.72 6.75 -4.80
CA GLN A 48 -3.00 7.41 -5.89
C GLN A 48 -1.49 7.25 -5.67
N PRO A 49 -0.76 6.47 -6.48
CA PRO A 49 0.69 6.39 -6.37
C PRO A 49 1.34 7.76 -6.55
N LEU A 50 2.39 8.04 -5.77
CA LEU A 50 3.04 9.35 -5.71
C LEU A 50 4.18 9.52 -6.72
N ALA A 51 4.87 8.43 -7.04
CA ALA A 51 5.96 8.46 -8.01
C ALA A 51 5.39 8.59 -9.44
N LYS A 52 5.85 9.58 -10.18
CA LYS A 52 5.51 9.70 -11.60
C LYS A 52 6.09 8.52 -12.39
N SER A 53 5.41 8.16 -13.47
CA SER A 53 5.94 7.25 -14.47
C SER A 53 7.19 7.85 -15.13
N SER A 54 8.02 7.03 -15.77
CA SER A 54 9.26 7.47 -16.43
C SER A 54 9.02 8.47 -17.57
N ASP A 55 7.81 8.53 -18.12
CA ASP A 55 7.33 9.49 -19.12
C ASP A 55 6.80 10.80 -18.50
N GLY A 56 6.88 10.95 -17.18
CA GLY A 56 6.41 12.12 -16.44
C GLY A 56 4.91 12.15 -16.18
N GLN A 57 4.16 11.12 -16.62
CA GLN A 57 2.72 11.04 -16.41
C GLN A 57 2.38 10.69 -14.96
N THR A 58 1.22 11.18 -14.52
CA THR A 58 0.66 10.78 -13.23
C THR A 58 0.13 9.36 -13.35
N PRO A 59 0.52 8.43 -12.46
CA PRO A 59 0.04 7.06 -12.52
C PRO A 59 -1.48 7.01 -12.28
N ALA A 60 -2.14 5.99 -12.83
CA ALA A 60 -3.54 5.76 -12.56
C ALA A 60 -3.77 5.44 -11.08
N GLN A 61 -4.97 5.79 -10.59
CA GLN A 61 -5.42 5.41 -9.26
C GLN A 61 -5.65 3.91 -9.20
N LEU A 62 -5.25 3.29 -8.09
CA LEU A 62 -5.58 1.91 -7.76
C LEU A 62 -6.86 1.90 -6.93
N LEU A 63 -7.78 1.02 -7.28
CA LEU A 63 -9.11 0.92 -6.67
C LEU A 63 -9.20 -0.30 -5.77
N ASP A 64 -9.99 -0.19 -4.70
CA ASP A 64 -10.34 -1.30 -3.82
C ASP A 64 -9.15 -2.12 -3.30
N VAL A 65 -8.03 -1.43 -3.06
CA VAL A 65 -6.79 -2.02 -2.56
C VAL A 65 -7.00 -2.47 -1.11
N PRO A 66 -6.81 -3.76 -0.79
CA PRO A 66 -6.90 -4.26 0.58
C PRO A 66 -5.94 -3.52 1.51
N VAL A 67 -6.42 -3.22 2.72
CA VAL A 67 -5.64 -2.60 3.79
C VAL A 67 -5.33 -3.67 4.83
N SER A 68 -4.07 -3.85 5.17
CA SER A 68 -3.66 -4.77 6.23
C SER A 68 -4.17 -4.29 7.60
N GLU A 69 -4.57 -5.24 8.46
CA GLU A 69 -5.23 -4.96 9.75
C GLU A 69 -4.43 -4.03 10.65
N ASN A 70 -3.09 -4.17 10.66
CA ASN A 70 -2.19 -3.32 11.43
C ASN A 70 -2.31 -1.82 11.08
N CYS A 71 -2.85 -1.47 9.92
CA CYS A 71 -3.00 -0.09 9.47
C CYS A 71 -4.24 0.62 10.02
N TYR A 72 -5.25 -0.12 10.50
CA TYR A 72 -6.53 0.45 10.96
C TYR A 72 -7.01 -0.08 12.31
N ILE A 73 -6.43 -1.17 12.83
CA ILE A 73 -6.93 -1.82 14.06
C ILE A 73 -6.92 -0.90 15.28
N ILE A 74 -5.92 -0.01 15.40
CA ILE A 74 -5.87 0.96 16.50
C ILE A 74 -7.03 1.96 16.40
N ASP A 75 -7.39 2.41 15.19
CA ASP A 75 -8.52 3.29 14.99
C ASP A 75 -9.83 2.64 15.46
N GLU A 76 -10.01 1.35 15.14
CA GLU A 76 -11.20 0.61 15.59
C GLU A 76 -11.24 0.39 17.09
N ILE A 77 -10.10 0.04 17.70
CA ILE A 77 -10.02 -0.14 19.15
C ILE A 77 -10.40 1.17 19.84
N LEU A 78 -9.85 2.30 19.38
CA LEU A 78 -10.19 3.62 19.92
C LEU A 78 -11.66 3.96 19.71
N ASP A 79 -12.22 3.73 18.52
CA ASP A 79 -13.63 3.98 18.22
C ASP A 79 -14.57 3.15 19.12
N ARG A 80 -14.22 1.89 19.40
CA ARG A 80 -14.99 1.00 20.30
C ARG A 80 -14.89 1.41 21.76
N LEU A 81 -13.72 1.88 22.21
CA LEU A 81 -13.48 2.26 23.60
C LEU A 81 -13.98 3.67 23.94
N LYS A 82 -13.98 4.59 22.98
CA LYS A 82 -14.36 6.00 23.16
C LYS A 82 -15.71 6.20 23.87
N PRO A 83 -16.83 5.53 23.52
CA PRO A 83 -18.10 5.73 24.20
C PRO A 83 -18.07 5.29 25.67
N GLU A 84 -17.39 4.18 25.98
CA GLU A 84 -17.29 3.69 27.36
C GLU A 84 -16.39 4.60 28.21
N LEU A 85 -15.26 5.05 27.66
CA LEU A 85 -14.37 5.98 28.35
C LEU A 85 -14.97 7.38 28.51
N SER A 86 -15.87 7.80 27.62
CA SER A 86 -16.62 9.06 27.78
C SER A 86 -17.55 9.03 29.00
N LYS A 87 -18.16 7.87 29.29
CA LYS A 87 -18.96 7.68 30.51
C LYS A 87 -18.09 7.75 31.76
N VAL A 88 -16.90 7.14 31.71
CA VAL A 88 -15.92 7.19 32.80
C VAL A 88 -15.48 8.63 33.04
N ASP A 89 -15.05 9.36 32.00
CA ASP A 89 -14.67 10.78 32.09
C ASP A 89 -15.76 11.62 32.79
N SER A 90 -17.03 11.38 32.44
CA SER A 90 -18.17 12.07 33.06
C SER A 90 -18.40 11.68 34.53
N HIS A 91 -18.10 10.44 34.91
CA HIS A 91 -18.35 9.94 36.27
C HIS A 91 -17.27 10.34 37.27
N ILE A 92 -15.99 10.32 36.85
CA ILE A 92 -14.85 10.58 37.74
C ILE A 92 -14.15 11.93 37.48
N GLY A 93 -14.65 12.73 36.52
CA GLY A 93 -14.06 14.01 36.15
C GLY A 93 -12.69 13.87 35.46
N SER A 94 -12.41 12.74 34.81
CA SER A 94 -11.20 12.55 34.00
C SER A 94 -11.36 13.15 32.60
N SER A 95 -10.27 13.18 31.83
CA SER A 95 -10.23 13.72 30.47
C SER A 95 -9.47 12.79 29.51
N ILE A 96 -9.64 11.48 29.69
CA ILE A 96 -8.95 10.43 28.93
C ILE A 96 -9.29 10.52 27.46
N VAL A 97 -10.57 10.68 27.11
CA VAL A 97 -11.03 10.76 25.72
C VAL A 97 -10.49 12.00 25.02
N ALA A 98 -10.28 13.10 25.76
CA ALA A 98 -9.67 14.31 25.20
C ALA A 98 -8.19 14.12 24.83
N LYS A 99 -7.54 13.05 25.31
CA LYS A 99 -6.16 12.67 24.98
C LYS A 99 -6.06 11.67 23.83
N PHE A 100 -7.18 11.20 23.28
CA PHE A 100 -7.16 10.31 22.12
C PHE A 100 -6.61 11.04 20.89
N PRO A 101 -6.05 10.30 19.91
CA PRO A 101 -5.79 10.83 18.59
C PRO A 101 -7.02 11.54 18.02
N LYS A 102 -6.81 12.71 17.40
CA LYS A 102 -7.91 13.54 16.86
C LYS A 102 -8.39 13.03 15.51
N LYS A 103 -7.54 12.29 14.79
CA LYS A 103 -7.78 11.73 13.48
C LYS A 103 -7.44 10.25 13.49
N HIS A 104 -8.16 9.48 12.68
CA HIS A 104 -7.82 8.10 12.40
C HIS A 104 -6.52 8.01 11.62
N LEU A 105 -5.67 7.03 11.94
CA LEU A 105 -4.47 6.71 11.18
C LEU A 105 -4.83 6.52 9.70
N MET A 106 -5.79 5.64 9.41
CA MET A 106 -6.24 5.36 8.06
C MET A 106 -7.40 6.29 7.65
N ARG A 107 -7.11 7.29 6.82
CA ARG A 107 -8.08 8.29 6.35
C ARG A 107 -7.69 8.88 4.99
N PRO A 108 -8.61 9.52 4.24
CA PRO A 108 -8.25 10.26 3.04
C PRO A 108 -7.12 11.28 3.26
N GLY A 109 -6.21 11.36 2.30
CA GLY A 109 -5.08 12.30 2.28
C GLY A 109 -3.81 11.80 2.95
N VAL A 110 -3.82 10.68 3.68
CA VAL A 110 -2.60 10.18 4.33
C VAL A 110 -1.68 9.46 3.35
N PRO A 111 -0.35 9.59 3.52
CA PRO A 111 0.60 8.77 2.81
C PRO A 111 0.60 7.33 3.35
N VAL A 112 0.68 6.37 2.43
CA VAL A 112 0.75 4.95 2.72
C VAL A 112 1.85 4.29 1.88
N ALA A 113 2.40 3.18 2.38
CA ALA A 113 3.18 2.25 1.58
C ALA A 113 2.30 1.07 1.19
N TYR A 114 2.35 0.71 -0.09
CA TYR A 114 1.74 -0.49 -0.60
C TYR A 114 2.81 -1.40 -1.21
N VAL A 115 2.55 -2.71 -1.18
CA VAL A 115 3.34 -3.72 -1.87
C VAL A 115 2.47 -4.41 -2.90
N THR A 116 3.07 -4.73 -4.02
CA THR A 116 2.48 -5.52 -5.09
C THR A 116 2.84 -6.98 -4.85
N LEU A 117 1.82 -7.83 -4.85
CA LEU A 117 1.98 -9.27 -4.64
C LEU A 117 2.43 -9.95 -5.93
N ASP A 118 3.11 -11.09 -5.78
CA ASP A 118 3.72 -11.79 -6.91
C ASP A 118 2.68 -12.39 -7.86
N ARG A 119 1.50 -12.76 -7.34
CA ARG A 119 0.45 -13.46 -8.08
C ARG A 119 -0.86 -12.68 -8.00
N ASP A 120 -1.69 -12.90 -9.01
CA ASP A 120 -3.07 -12.42 -9.04
C ASP A 120 -3.85 -12.87 -7.79
N THR A 121 -4.51 -11.91 -7.13
CA THR A 121 -5.23 -12.09 -5.87
C THR A 121 -6.75 -11.99 -5.98
N ASP A 122 -7.32 -11.94 -7.20
CA ASP A 122 -8.76 -11.80 -7.40
C ASP A 122 -9.59 -12.92 -6.76
N ASN A 123 -9.06 -14.15 -6.76
CA ASN A 123 -9.71 -15.31 -6.16
C ASN A 123 -9.38 -15.51 -4.67
N TRP A 124 -8.56 -14.64 -4.08
CA TRP A 124 -8.38 -14.65 -2.64
C TRP A 124 -9.63 -14.04 -2.00
N GLU A 125 -10.26 -14.77 -1.07
CA GLU A 125 -11.48 -14.33 -0.39
C GLU A 125 -11.28 -13.10 0.52
N ARG A 126 -10.04 -12.59 0.61
CA ARG A 126 -9.59 -11.44 1.41
C ARG A 126 -9.92 -11.61 2.90
N GLY A 127 -9.53 -10.62 3.70
CA GLY A 127 -9.81 -10.59 5.14
C GLY A 127 -9.09 -11.69 5.93
N ARG A 128 -9.78 -12.30 6.89
CA ARG A 128 -9.20 -13.27 7.84
C ARG A 128 -9.10 -14.71 7.31
N LYS A 129 -9.54 -14.95 6.07
CA LYS A 129 -9.54 -16.30 5.49
C LYS A 129 -8.17 -16.61 4.90
N ALA A 130 -7.50 -17.60 5.51
CA ALA A 130 -6.20 -18.12 5.09
C ALA A 130 -6.37 -19.40 4.27
N ASN A 131 -7.26 -19.39 3.28
CA ASN A 131 -7.45 -20.50 2.36
C ASN A 131 -6.47 -20.43 1.18
N ILE A 132 -6.04 -21.61 0.71
CA ILE A 132 -5.32 -21.72 -0.56
C ILE A 132 -6.30 -21.36 -1.68
N TYR A 133 -5.86 -20.54 -2.63
CA TYR A 133 -6.64 -20.14 -3.80
C TYR A 133 -5.83 -20.32 -5.08
N MET A 134 -6.53 -20.52 -6.21
CA MET A 134 -5.93 -20.52 -7.54
C MET A 134 -5.99 -19.11 -8.12
N PRO A 135 -4.88 -18.52 -8.61
CA PRO A 135 -4.91 -17.23 -9.30
C PRO A 135 -5.91 -17.22 -10.45
N ASN A 136 -6.64 -16.11 -10.64
CA ASN A 136 -7.62 -15.98 -11.71
C ASN A 136 -6.95 -15.81 -13.09
N THR A 137 -5.79 -15.18 -13.10
CA THR A 137 -4.97 -14.90 -14.29
C THR A 137 -3.50 -15.26 -14.06
N SER A 138 -2.70 -15.16 -15.12
CA SER A 138 -1.25 -15.37 -15.09
C SER A 138 -0.46 -14.09 -14.79
N ARG A 139 -1.12 -13.01 -14.35
CA ARG A 139 -0.44 -11.75 -14.00
C ARG A 139 0.60 -11.98 -12.91
N LEU A 140 1.74 -11.31 -13.06
CA LEU A 140 2.88 -11.38 -12.15
C LEU A 140 3.36 -9.97 -11.85
N HIS A 141 3.58 -9.64 -10.57
CA HIS A 141 4.06 -8.33 -10.14
C HIS A 141 3.23 -7.18 -10.73
N ASP A 142 1.90 -7.33 -10.72
CA ASP A 142 0.96 -6.39 -11.32
C ASP A 142 0.36 -5.48 -10.25
N ILE A 143 0.37 -4.18 -10.51
CA ILE A 143 -0.01 -3.16 -9.52
C ILE A 143 -1.45 -3.31 -9.00
N ASN A 144 -2.34 -3.97 -9.76
CA ASN A 144 -3.71 -4.22 -9.31
C ASN A 144 -3.78 -5.24 -8.16
N ASP A 145 -2.75 -6.10 -8.00
CA ASP A 145 -2.62 -7.07 -6.92
C ASP A 145 -1.83 -6.49 -5.74
N SER A 146 -2.16 -5.26 -5.35
CA SER A 146 -1.46 -4.56 -4.27
C SER A 146 -2.18 -4.70 -2.93
N VAL A 147 -1.43 -4.56 -1.84
CA VAL A 147 -1.94 -4.45 -0.47
C VAL A 147 -1.24 -3.31 0.26
N ILE A 148 -1.98 -2.55 1.05
CA ILE A 148 -1.44 -1.49 1.90
C ILE A 148 -0.93 -2.11 3.20
N ILE A 149 0.35 -1.88 3.52
CA ILE A 149 1.01 -2.48 4.69
C ILE A 149 1.48 -1.46 5.72
N GLY A 150 1.46 -0.16 5.39
CA GLY A 150 1.91 0.88 6.30
C GLY A 150 1.26 2.23 6.04
N VAL A 151 1.01 2.96 7.12
CA VAL A 151 0.41 4.31 7.13
C VAL A 151 1.39 5.28 7.77
N PHE A 152 1.63 6.41 7.11
CA PHE A 152 2.61 7.43 7.53
C PHE A 152 1.93 8.72 8.02
N GLY A 153 0.61 8.70 8.25
CA GLY A 153 -0.23 9.86 8.55
C GLY A 153 -0.66 10.04 10.01
N GLY A 154 0.12 9.57 10.98
CA GLY A 154 -0.24 9.61 12.40
C GLY A 154 -0.14 10.98 13.06
N ASP A 155 -1.04 11.22 14.00
CA ASP A 155 -1.19 12.45 14.80
C ASP A 155 -0.09 12.62 15.85
N ALA A 156 0.73 11.60 16.08
CA ALA A 156 1.74 11.59 17.14
C ALA A 156 2.85 12.65 16.94
N LYS A 157 3.02 13.17 15.72
CA LYS A 157 4.02 14.20 15.40
C LYS A 157 3.42 15.59 15.17
N ASP A 158 2.20 15.68 14.62
CA ASP A 158 1.57 16.93 14.13
C ASP A 158 0.06 17.06 14.50
N GLY A 159 -0.41 16.38 15.55
CA GLY A 159 -1.82 16.29 15.96
C GLY A 159 -2.29 17.26 17.06
#